data_AF-A0A530C116-F1
#
_entry.id   AF-A0A530C116-F1
#
_cell.length_a   1.000
_cell.length_b   1.000
_cell.length_c   1.000
_cell.angle_alpha   90.00
_cell.angle_beta   90.00
_cell.angle_gamma   90.00
#
_symmetry.space_group_name_H-M   'P 1'
#
loop_
_entity.id
_entity.type
_entity.pdbx_description
1 polymer ?
#
loop_
_entity_poly.entity_id
_entity_poly.type
_entity_poly.pdbx_seq_one_letter_code
_entity_poly.pdbx_strand_id
1 'polypeptide(L)'
;PPPLPEKPSIAVLPFTNMSGDPDQEYFADGLVEDIITGLSRVDSFFVIARNSSFTYKGRAVDLRQVGRELGVRYVLEGSIRRAGSRVRISGQLVDAISGHHVWTDRFEGDVSDIFDLQDKVTESVVGAVEPSIRLEEIKQARMKPTDYISAYDLYLRALPRFYSMTREGFADVRRLTNEALSIDPDFSLAKALGAYIRSLSVSQCWHEPDDTRVAARMAREVLAEARDDPTSLRFAAQVIAYSAKEYEMALGTIERSLLLNPNSAQGHTGCGWVNAHASRPLAAIEHFHRAMRLSPVDPEKGIALSGIGMSYLMLERYEEALAWGERALHEMPNYGSSHRVVIMALVKLNRLDEAQAAARRLMEAFPTYTLTLQRQINPWLDKAFAERYVEALGIAGVPE
;
A
#
# COMPACT_ATOMS: atom_id res chain seq x y z
N PRO A 1 9.45 7.19 -19.82
CA PRO A 1 8.03 7.11 -19.43
C PRO A 1 7.57 5.65 -19.58
N PRO A 2 6.70 5.12 -18.70
CA PRO A 2 6.14 3.79 -18.85
C PRO A 2 5.36 3.68 -20.18
N PRO A 3 5.41 2.54 -20.89
CA PRO A 3 4.62 2.35 -22.11
C PRO A 3 3.12 2.30 -21.76
N LEU A 4 2.27 2.76 -22.68
CA LEU A 4 0.82 2.63 -22.52
C LEU A 4 0.43 1.14 -22.43
N PRO A 5 -0.41 0.74 -21.46
CA PRO A 5 -0.98 -0.61 -21.40
C PRO A 5 -1.89 -0.89 -22.60
N GLU A 6 -2.07 -2.17 -22.92
CA GLU A 6 -3.06 -2.60 -23.92
C GLU A 6 -4.51 -2.40 -23.43
N LYS A 7 -4.73 -2.58 -22.11
CA LYS A 7 -6.02 -2.31 -21.45
C LYS A 7 -6.27 -0.80 -21.36
N PRO A 8 -7.55 -0.34 -21.38
CA PRO A 8 -7.89 1.04 -21.03
C PRO A 8 -7.24 1.43 -19.71
N SER A 9 -6.48 2.53 -19.73
CA SER A 9 -5.61 2.92 -18.63
C SER A 9 -5.99 4.28 -18.07
N ILE A 10 -6.13 4.36 -16.74
CA ILE A 10 -6.64 5.54 -16.04
C ILE A 10 -5.81 5.88 -14.80
N ALA A 11 -5.61 7.18 -14.58
CA ALA A 11 -5.18 7.73 -13.30
C ALA A 11 -6.27 8.65 -12.74
N VAL A 12 -6.53 8.56 -11.44
CA VAL A 12 -7.41 9.52 -10.74
C VAL A 12 -6.55 10.45 -9.91
N LEU A 13 -6.54 11.73 -10.24
CA LEU A 13 -5.82 12.76 -9.51
C LEU A 13 -6.56 13.14 -8.22
N PRO A 14 -5.87 13.71 -7.22
CA PRO A 14 -6.49 14.29 -6.03
C PRO A 14 -7.55 15.31 -6.43
N PHE A 15 -8.76 15.17 -5.89
CA PHE A 15 -9.83 16.12 -6.15
C PHE A 15 -9.63 17.36 -5.29
N THR A 16 -9.94 18.53 -5.85
CA THR A 16 -9.85 19.79 -5.12
C THR A 16 -10.92 19.85 -4.04
N ASN A 17 -10.51 20.07 -2.78
CA ASN A 17 -11.44 20.36 -1.69
C ASN A 17 -12.02 21.77 -1.85
N MET A 18 -13.30 21.84 -2.20
CA MET A 18 -14.08 23.07 -2.35
C MET A 18 -15.02 23.32 -1.17
N SER A 19 -14.76 22.70 -0.02
CA SER A 19 -15.54 22.86 1.21
C SER A 19 -15.16 24.14 1.99
N GLY A 20 -13.98 24.73 1.70
CA GLY A 20 -13.48 25.92 2.38
C GLY A 20 -12.88 25.66 3.77
N ASP A 21 -12.89 24.41 4.22
CA ASP A 21 -12.32 23.94 5.48
C ASP A 21 -11.17 22.94 5.19
N PRO A 22 -9.91 23.30 5.50
CA PRO A 22 -8.76 22.40 5.37
C PRO A 22 -8.89 21.13 6.22
N ASP A 23 -9.65 21.15 7.31
CA ASP A 23 -9.86 19.95 8.13
C ASP A 23 -10.72 18.91 7.41
N GLN A 24 -11.34 19.23 6.27
CA GLN A 24 -12.06 18.28 5.42
C GLN A 24 -11.18 17.65 4.32
N GLU A 25 -9.90 17.97 4.27
CA GLU A 25 -9.00 17.48 3.22
C GLU A 25 -8.88 15.95 3.23
N TYR A 26 -8.82 15.35 4.42
CA TYR A 26 -8.76 13.88 4.57
C TYR A 26 -10.00 13.19 3.99
N PHE A 27 -11.16 13.84 4.05
CA PHE A 27 -12.42 13.31 3.52
C PHE A 27 -12.38 13.28 1.99
N ALA A 28 -11.91 14.36 1.37
CA ALA A 28 -11.76 14.42 -0.08
C ALA A 28 -10.74 13.37 -0.57
N ASP A 29 -9.60 13.27 0.11
CA ASP A 29 -8.56 12.27 -0.20
C ASP A 29 -9.05 10.83 -0.06
N GLY A 30 -9.77 10.55 1.03
CA GLY A 30 -10.35 9.24 1.29
C GLY A 30 -11.33 8.81 0.21
N LEU A 31 -12.21 9.73 -0.22
CA LEU A 31 -13.18 9.44 -1.28
C LEU A 31 -12.51 9.17 -2.63
N VAL A 32 -11.45 9.91 -2.95
CA VAL A 32 -10.66 9.66 -4.18
C VAL A 32 -9.95 8.31 -4.10
N GLU A 33 -9.40 7.95 -2.94
CA GLU A 33 -8.79 6.63 -2.71
C GLU A 33 -9.80 5.49 -2.91
N ASP A 34 -11.03 5.68 -2.47
CA ASP A 34 -12.09 4.69 -2.67
C ASP A 34 -12.57 4.62 -4.13
N ILE A 35 -12.61 5.73 -4.88
CA ILE A 35 -12.84 5.73 -6.34
C ILE A 35 -11.71 4.96 -7.05
N ILE A 36 -10.45 5.21 -6.71
CA ILE A 36 -9.30 4.47 -7.25
C ILE A 36 -9.46 2.98 -6.94
N THR A 37 -9.84 2.64 -5.71
CA THR A 37 -10.04 1.26 -5.28
C THR A 37 -11.15 0.58 -6.06
N GLY A 38 -12.30 1.25 -6.25
CA GLY A 38 -13.42 0.73 -7.05
C GLY A 38 -13.03 0.48 -8.50
N LEU A 39 -12.33 1.43 -9.14
CA LEU A 39 -11.81 1.26 -10.50
C LEU A 39 -10.76 0.14 -10.58
N SER A 40 -9.93 -0.03 -9.56
CA SER A 40 -8.84 -1.02 -9.57
C SER A 40 -9.34 -2.47 -9.52
N ARG A 41 -10.56 -2.68 -9.01
CA ARG A 41 -11.26 -3.99 -8.98
C ARG A 41 -11.75 -4.43 -10.36
N VAL A 42 -11.87 -3.51 -11.31
CA VAL A 42 -12.27 -3.81 -12.70
C VAL A 42 -11.05 -4.36 -13.44
N ASP A 43 -11.02 -5.67 -13.72
CA ASP A 43 -9.88 -6.31 -14.39
C ASP A 43 -9.66 -5.74 -15.78
N SER A 44 -10.73 -5.33 -16.47
CA SER A 44 -10.64 -4.73 -17.80
C SER A 44 -9.82 -3.43 -17.83
N PHE A 45 -9.56 -2.79 -16.68
CA PHE A 45 -8.76 -1.58 -16.58
C PHE A 45 -7.32 -1.82 -16.13
N PHE A 46 -6.47 -0.87 -16.52
CA PHE A 46 -5.19 -0.62 -15.87
C PHE A 46 -5.30 0.68 -15.06
N VAL A 47 -5.18 0.59 -13.74
CA VAL A 47 -5.39 1.74 -12.85
C VAL A 47 -4.10 2.14 -12.15
N ILE A 48 -3.74 3.42 -12.22
CA ILE A 48 -2.61 3.96 -11.47
C ILE A 48 -3.00 4.11 -10.00
N ALA A 49 -2.13 3.60 -9.13
CA ALA A 49 -2.33 3.65 -7.70
C ALA A 49 -2.27 5.08 -7.14
N ARG A 50 -3.01 5.26 -6.05
CA ARG A 50 -3.12 6.50 -5.28
C ARG A 50 -1.78 7.20 -5.07
N ASN A 51 -0.77 6.51 -4.56
CA ASN A 51 0.50 7.12 -4.18
C ASN A 51 1.18 7.87 -5.34
N SER A 52 1.12 7.33 -6.54
CA SER A 52 1.64 8.02 -7.74
C SER A 52 0.79 9.22 -8.12
N SER A 53 -0.54 9.06 -8.17
CA SER A 53 -1.46 10.16 -8.49
C SER A 53 -1.36 11.31 -7.48
N PHE A 54 -1.16 11.01 -6.21
CA PHE A 54 -1.15 12.00 -5.14
C PHE A 54 0.13 12.84 -5.09
N THR A 55 1.18 12.47 -5.84
CA THR A 55 2.36 13.35 -6.01
C THR A 55 2.03 14.67 -6.72
N TYR A 56 0.93 14.72 -7.46
CA TYR A 56 0.44 15.91 -8.16
C TYR A 56 -0.44 16.80 -7.27
N LYS A 57 -0.72 16.40 -6.03
CA LYS A 57 -1.56 17.16 -5.10
C LYS A 57 -1.01 18.58 -4.90
N GLY A 58 -1.89 19.57 -5.00
CA GLY A 58 -1.54 20.98 -4.81
C GLY A 58 -0.68 21.60 -5.92
N ARG A 59 -0.52 20.92 -7.06
CA ARG A 59 0.24 21.41 -8.21
C ARG A 59 -0.70 21.72 -9.37
N ALA A 60 -0.43 22.82 -10.08
CA ALA A 60 -1.02 23.03 -11.40
C ALA A 60 -0.28 22.14 -12.41
N VAL A 61 -0.99 21.21 -13.05
CA VAL A 61 -0.39 20.18 -13.90
C VAL A 61 -1.05 20.15 -15.27
N ASP A 62 -0.26 19.92 -16.32
CA ASP A 62 -0.78 19.58 -17.64
C ASP A 62 -1.15 18.09 -17.65
N LEU A 63 -2.43 17.78 -17.86
CA LEU A 63 -2.93 16.40 -17.87
C LEU A 63 -2.27 15.53 -18.95
N ARG A 64 -1.77 16.13 -20.04
CA ARG A 64 -0.98 15.39 -21.06
C ARG A 64 0.40 15.02 -20.54
N GLN A 65 1.00 15.85 -19.70
CA GLN A 65 2.24 15.52 -19.02
C GLN A 65 2.01 14.40 -18.00
N VAL A 66 0.96 14.51 -17.18
CA VAL A 66 0.57 13.48 -16.21
C VAL A 66 0.36 12.12 -16.90
N GLY A 67 -0.41 12.08 -17.99
CA GLY A 67 -0.64 10.85 -18.75
C GLY A 67 0.65 10.22 -19.29
N ARG A 68 1.62 11.03 -19.73
CA ARG A 68 2.94 10.54 -20.19
C ARG A 68 3.83 10.04 -19.05
N GLU A 69 3.86 10.74 -17.93
CA GLU A 69 4.67 10.38 -16.75
C GLU A 69 4.18 9.08 -16.11
N LEU A 70 2.85 8.95 -15.96
CA LEU A 70 2.21 7.76 -15.38
C LEU A 70 2.04 6.62 -16.40
N GLY A 71 2.13 6.93 -17.70
CA GLY A 71 1.91 5.96 -18.77
C GLY A 71 0.46 5.48 -18.81
N VAL A 72 -0.49 6.42 -18.84
CA VAL A 72 -1.93 6.18 -18.94
C VAL A 72 -2.58 7.02 -20.03
N ARG A 73 -3.69 6.53 -20.58
CA ARG A 73 -4.46 7.24 -21.58
C ARG A 73 -5.44 8.25 -20.99
N TYR A 74 -6.11 7.89 -19.90
CA TYR A 74 -7.15 8.72 -19.29
C TYR A 74 -6.70 9.28 -17.95
N VAL A 75 -7.08 10.53 -17.69
CA VAL A 75 -6.87 11.16 -16.39
C VAL A 75 -8.21 11.72 -15.89
N LEU A 76 -8.61 11.28 -14.70
CA LEU A 76 -9.79 11.77 -13.98
C LEU A 76 -9.35 12.81 -12.96
N GLU A 77 -9.93 14.00 -13.04
CA GLU A 77 -9.75 15.06 -12.03
C GLU A 77 -11.12 15.61 -11.62
N GLY A 78 -11.16 16.37 -10.53
CA GLY A 78 -12.44 16.81 -10.01
C GLY A 78 -12.36 17.65 -8.74
N SER A 79 -13.51 17.83 -8.12
CA SER A 79 -13.66 18.55 -6.87
C SER A 79 -14.71 17.92 -5.96
N ILE A 80 -14.49 18.07 -4.65
CA ILE A 80 -15.39 17.60 -3.60
C ILE A 80 -15.75 18.79 -2.74
N ARG A 81 -17.05 18.97 -2.49
CA ARG A 81 -17.56 19.95 -1.53
C ARG A 81 -18.46 19.25 -0.54
N ARG A 82 -18.11 19.35 0.74
CA ARG A 82 -18.96 18.93 1.86
C ARG A 82 -19.45 20.17 2.60
N ALA A 83 -20.75 20.26 2.81
CA ALA A 83 -21.40 21.33 3.57
C ALA A 83 -22.45 20.72 4.50
N GLY A 84 -22.10 20.58 5.78
CA GLY A 84 -22.91 19.82 6.74
C GLY A 84 -23.01 18.35 6.31
N SER A 85 -24.24 17.86 6.12
CA SER A 85 -24.50 16.50 5.64
C SER A 85 -24.48 16.39 4.11
N ARG A 86 -24.48 17.50 3.35
CA ARG A 86 -24.53 17.44 1.88
C ARG A 86 -23.14 17.31 1.28
N VAL A 87 -22.98 16.35 0.38
CA VAL A 87 -21.75 16.12 -0.38
C VAL A 87 -22.03 16.32 -1.87
N ARG A 88 -21.13 17.04 -2.55
CA ARG A 88 -21.12 17.23 -4.00
C ARG A 88 -19.77 16.82 -4.55
N ILE A 89 -19.80 15.93 -5.53
CA ILE A 89 -18.63 15.46 -6.28
C ILE A 89 -18.80 15.92 -7.72
N SER A 90 -17.81 16.61 -8.27
CA SER A 90 -17.76 16.94 -9.70
C SER A 90 -16.51 16.28 -10.28
N GLY A 91 -16.65 15.59 -11.40
CA GLY A 91 -15.55 14.89 -12.05
C GLY A 91 -15.51 15.18 -13.54
N GLN A 92 -14.31 15.19 -14.09
CA GLN A 92 -14.08 15.23 -15.53
C GLN A 92 -12.97 14.27 -15.93
N LEU A 93 -13.20 13.57 -17.03
CA LEU A 93 -12.28 12.59 -17.59
C LEU A 93 -11.70 13.16 -18.89
N VAL A 94 -10.39 13.12 -19.00
CA VAL A 94 -9.64 13.68 -20.13
C VAL A 94 -8.82 12.57 -20.79
N ASP A 95 -8.87 12.49 -22.12
CA ASP A 95 -7.93 11.70 -22.90
C ASP A 95 -6.60 12.47 -22.96
N ALA A 96 -5.58 12.00 -22.23
CA ALA A 96 -4.29 12.65 -22.08
C ALA A 96 -3.40 12.57 -23.33
N ILE A 97 -3.82 11.83 -24.37
CA ILE A 97 -3.12 11.81 -25.66
C ILE A 97 -3.58 13.00 -26.51
N SER A 98 -4.90 13.15 -26.66
CA SER A 98 -5.51 14.22 -27.48
C SER A 98 -5.70 15.54 -26.73
N GLY A 99 -5.86 15.49 -25.41
CA GLY A 99 -6.26 16.61 -24.56
C GLY A 99 -7.77 16.89 -24.56
N HIS A 100 -8.61 16.02 -25.14
CA HIS A 100 -10.05 16.23 -25.19
C HIS A 100 -10.75 15.73 -23.91
N HIS A 101 -11.76 16.48 -23.48
CA HIS A 101 -12.70 16.03 -22.45
C HIS A 101 -13.60 14.94 -23.03
N VAL A 102 -13.60 13.76 -22.40
CA VAL A 102 -14.41 12.62 -22.84
C VAL A 102 -15.67 12.45 -21.99
N TRP A 103 -15.65 12.94 -20.75
CA TRP A 103 -16.79 12.88 -19.85
C TRP A 103 -16.71 13.97 -18.78
N THR A 104 -17.86 14.46 -18.35
CA THR A 104 -18.01 15.37 -17.20
C THR A 104 -19.35 15.12 -16.56
N ASP A 105 -19.38 14.99 -15.24
CA ASP A 105 -20.63 14.82 -14.50
C ASP A 105 -20.52 15.34 -13.07
N ARG A 106 -21.67 15.42 -12.40
CA ARG A 106 -21.81 15.89 -11.03
C ARG A 106 -22.80 15.03 -10.25
N PHE A 107 -22.35 14.62 -9.08
CA PHE A 107 -23.09 13.78 -8.15
C PHE A 107 -23.35 14.55 -6.86
N GLU A 108 -24.56 14.43 -6.34
CA GLU A 108 -24.97 15.04 -5.07
C GLU A 108 -25.79 14.09 -4.23
N GLY A 109 -25.55 14.12 -2.93
CA GLY A 109 -26.33 13.35 -1.97
C GLY A 109 -26.03 13.76 -0.53
N ASP A 110 -26.55 12.98 0.39
CA ASP A 110 -26.20 13.08 1.80
C ASP A 110 -24.94 12.27 2.10
N VAL A 111 -24.19 12.64 3.14
CA VAL A 111 -23.01 11.92 3.61
C VAL A 111 -23.38 10.52 4.11
N SER A 112 -24.65 10.29 4.49
CA SER A 112 -25.14 8.93 4.76
C SER A 112 -25.13 8.01 3.55
N ASP A 113 -25.21 8.59 2.35
CA ASP A 113 -25.27 7.85 1.09
C ASP A 113 -23.90 7.87 0.39
N ILE A 114 -22.81 8.15 1.12
CA ILE A 114 -21.48 8.39 0.54
C ILE A 114 -20.96 7.21 -0.27
N PHE A 115 -21.23 5.97 0.16
CA PHE A 115 -20.84 4.77 -0.57
C PHE A 115 -21.61 4.64 -1.89
N ASP A 116 -22.91 4.95 -1.88
CA ASP A 116 -23.73 4.91 -3.11
C ASP A 116 -23.32 6.04 -4.08
N LEU A 117 -22.89 7.20 -3.55
CA LEU A 117 -22.34 8.30 -4.35
C LEU A 117 -21.03 7.91 -5.03
N GLN A 118 -20.11 7.30 -4.28
CA GLN A 118 -18.85 6.80 -4.82
C GLN A 118 -19.07 5.74 -5.90
N ASP A 119 -19.95 4.76 -5.65
CA ASP A 119 -20.29 3.72 -6.61
C ASP A 119 -20.80 4.33 -7.93
N LYS A 120 -21.68 5.34 -7.85
CA LYS A 120 -22.17 6.06 -9.04
C LYS A 120 -21.06 6.76 -9.81
N VAL A 121 -20.09 7.37 -9.12
CA VAL A 121 -18.93 8.01 -9.78
C VAL A 121 -18.11 6.96 -10.52
N THR A 122 -17.74 5.86 -9.84
CA THR A 122 -16.98 4.77 -10.44
C THR A 122 -17.72 4.19 -11.65
N GLU A 123 -19.01 3.93 -11.53
CA GLU A 123 -19.86 3.41 -12.62
C GLU A 123 -19.91 4.31 -13.83
N SER A 124 -20.12 5.61 -13.60
CA SER A 124 -20.17 6.58 -14.66
C SER A 124 -18.82 6.72 -15.38
N VAL A 125 -17.71 6.64 -14.65
CA VAL A 125 -16.36 6.69 -15.24
C VAL A 125 -16.09 5.42 -16.04
N VAL A 126 -16.43 4.24 -15.50
CA VAL A 126 -16.27 2.95 -16.22
C VAL A 126 -17.06 2.98 -17.53
N GLY A 127 -18.33 3.40 -17.48
CA GLY A 127 -19.19 3.48 -18.66
C GLY A 127 -18.72 4.51 -19.70
N ALA A 128 -17.99 5.55 -19.29
CA ALA A 128 -17.40 6.53 -20.19
C ALA A 128 -16.12 6.02 -20.89
N VAL A 129 -15.30 5.24 -20.18
CA VAL A 129 -14.02 4.72 -20.71
C VAL A 129 -14.23 3.47 -21.57
N GLU A 130 -15.01 2.51 -21.08
CA GLU A 130 -15.22 1.23 -21.75
C GLU A 130 -16.68 0.78 -21.60
N PRO A 131 -17.57 1.25 -22.51
CA PRO A 131 -18.99 0.94 -22.46
C PRO A 131 -19.33 -0.55 -22.60
N SER A 132 -18.36 -1.37 -23.07
CA SER A 132 -18.55 -2.81 -23.26
C SER A 132 -18.35 -3.63 -21.98
N ILE A 133 -17.87 -3.02 -20.89
CA ILE A 133 -17.72 -3.68 -19.58
C ILE A 133 -19.09 -4.15 -19.06
N ARG A 134 -19.12 -5.38 -18.57
CA ARG A 134 -20.35 -5.97 -18.05
C ARG A 134 -20.72 -5.30 -16.72
N LEU A 135 -22.00 -4.97 -16.57
CA LEU A 135 -22.59 -4.50 -15.32
C LEU A 135 -22.27 -5.42 -14.12
N GLU A 136 -22.02 -6.70 -14.35
CA GLU A 136 -21.68 -7.65 -13.29
C GLU A 136 -20.26 -7.44 -12.75
N GLU A 137 -19.28 -7.09 -13.59
CA GLU A 137 -17.91 -6.74 -13.15
C GLU A 137 -17.93 -5.46 -12.31
N ILE A 138 -18.77 -4.50 -12.71
CA ILE A 138 -19.02 -3.26 -11.98
C ILE A 138 -19.69 -3.52 -10.62
N LYS A 139 -20.72 -4.38 -10.58
CA LYS A 139 -21.43 -4.71 -9.33
C LYS A 139 -20.55 -5.45 -8.33
N GLN A 140 -19.68 -6.36 -8.80
CA GLN A 140 -18.73 -7.06 -7.96
C GLN A 140 -17.68 -6.12 -7.34
N ALA A 141 -17.42 -4.97 -7.96
CA ALA A 141 -16.52 -3.96 -7.39
C ALA A 141 -17.14 -3.20 -6.18
N ARG A 142 -18.47 -3.17 -6.07
CA ARG A 142 -19.18 -2.47 -4.99
C ARG A 142 -18.96 -3.15 -3.65
N MET A 143 -18.61 -2.37 -2.64
CA MET A 143 -18.58 -2.86 -1.26
C MET A 143 -18.81 -1.70 -0.31
N LYS A 144 -19.76 -1.88 0.61
CA LYS A 144 -19.95 -0.96 1.75
C LYS A 144 -18.99 -1.38 2.86
N PRO A 145 -18.03 -0.51 3.26
CA PRO A 145 -17.05 -0.85 4.28
C PRO A 145 -17.65 -1.05 5.68
N THR A 146 -18.69 -0.28 6.01
CA THR A 146 -19.39 -0.29 7.31
C THR A 146 -20.76 0.39 7.14
N ASP A 147 -21.71 0.08 8.04
CA ASP A 147 -22.99 0.78 8.14
C ASP A 147 -22.88 2.08 8.97
N TYR A 148 -21.75 2.30 9.66
CA TYR A 148 -21.55 3.41 10.57
C TYR A 148 -20.59 4.45 9.99
N ILE A 149 -21.13 5.55 9.48
CA ILE A 149 -20.37 6.67 8.90
C ILE A 149 -19.34 7.22 9.89
N SER A 150 -19.65 7.24 11.19
CA SER A 150 -18.72 7.71 12.23
C SER A 150 -17.50 6.81 12.39
N ALA A 151 -17.65 5.48 12.21
CA ALA A 151 -16.52 4.56 12.20
C ALA A 151 -15.68 4.76 10.92
N TYR A 152 -16.34 4.96 9.79
CA TYR A 152 -15.68 5.25 8.51
C TYR A 152 -14.90 6.58 8.55
N ASP A 153 -15.44 7.65 9.13
CA ASP A 153 -14.75 8.94 9.31
C ASP A 153 -13.44 8.78 10.08
N LEU A 154 -13.44 7.98 11.15
CA LEU A 154 -12.24 7.64 11.93
C LEU A 154 -11.21 6.87 11.10
N TYR A 155 -11.66 5.92 10.27
CA TYR A 155 -10.79 5.20 9.35
C TYR A 155 -10.15 6.14 8.32
N LEU A 156 -10.92 7.05 7.71
CA LEU A 156 -10.39 8.03 6.76
C LEU A 156 -9.36 8.96 7.40
N ARG A 157 -9.56 9.37 8.67
CA ARG A 157 -8.56 10.14 9.42
C ARG A 157 -7.29 9.36 9.71
N ALA A 158 -7.36 8.03 9.80
CA ALA A 158 -6.22 7.17 10.06
C ALA A 158 -5.31 7.04 8.82
N LEU A 159 -5.87 7.04 7.61
CA LEU A 159 -5.11 6.85 6.35
C LEU A 159 -3.91 7.79 6.16
N PRO A 160 -4.02 9.13 6.30
CA PRO A 160 -2.86 10.00 6.13
C PRO A 160 -1.78 9.77 7.22
N ARG A 161 -2.17 9.32 8.41
CA ARG A 161 -1.25 8.96 9.51
C ARG A 161 -0.56 7.62 9.28
N PHE A 162 -1.25 6.71 8.59
CA PHE A 162 -0.67 5.46 8.11
C PHE A 162 0.41 5.74 7.05
N TYR A 163 0.09 6.56 6.05
CA TYR A 163 1.01 6.91 4.97
C TYR A 163 2.19 7.80 5.38
N SER A 164 2.15 8.43 6.56
CA SER A 164 3.29 9.25 7.01
C SER A 164 4.50 8.43 7.43
N MET A 165 4.34 7.13 7.71
CA MET A 165 5.43 6.23 8.15
C MET A 165 6.24 6.80 9.31
N THR A 166 5.56 7.35 10.32
CA THR A 166 6.18 7.89 11.55
C THR A 166 5.68 7.14 12.77
N ARG A 167 6.47 7.15 13.85
CA ARG A 167 6.10 6.53 15.12
C ARG A 167 4.80 7.13 15.68
N GLU A 168 4.70 8.45 15.63
CA GLU A 168 3.52 9.20 16.09
C GLU A 168 2.31 8.91 15.20
N GLY A 169 2.49 8.85 13.88
CA GLY A 169 1.44 8.50 12.93
C GLY A 169 0.89 7.10 13.19
N PHE A 170 1.74 6.13 13.48
CA PHE A 170 1.31 4.75 13.79
C PHE A 170 0.56 4.67 15.12
N ALA A 171 0.97 5.44 16.12
CA ALA A 171 0.23 5.56 17.38
C ALA A 171 -1.18 6.16 17.15
N ASP A 172 -1.30 7.17 16.29
CA ASP A 172 -2.59 7.75 15.90
C ASP A 172 -3.47 6.76 15.13
N VAL A 173 -2.94 6.03 14.15
CA VAL A 173 -3.67 4.97 13.42
C VAL A 173 -4.24 3.96 14.40
N ARG A 174 -3.45 3.52 15.38
CA ARG A 174 -3.89 2.57 16.39
C ARG A 174 -5.01 3.12 17.26
N ARG A 175 -4.91 4.38 17.68
CA ARG A 175 -5.99 5.03 18.45
C ARG A 175 -7.28 5.13 17.63
N LEU A 176 -7.19 5.65 16.41
CA LEU A 176 -8.34 5.85 15.52
C LEU A 176 -9.01 4.53 15.11
N THR A 177 -8.24 3.49 14.82
CA THR A 177 -8.80 2.16 14.50
C THR A 177 -9.47 1.53 15.73
N ASN A 178 -8.94 1.68 16.93
CA ASN A 178 -9.61 1.22 18.16
C ASN A 178 -10.91 1.98 18.44
N GLU A 179 -10.93 3.31 18.23
CA GLU A 179 -12.15 4.12 18.35
C GLU A 179 -13.20 3.68 17.32
N ALA A 180 -12.79 3.44 16.08
CA ALA A 180 -13.69 2.93 15.04
C ALA A 180 -14.30 1.57 15.41
N LEU A 181 -13.48 0.64 15.93
CA LEU A 181 -13.93 -0.68 16.36
C LEU A 181 -14.80 -0.66 17.63
N SER A 182 -14.77 0.44 18.40
CA SER A 182 -15.68 0.64 19.52
C SER A 182 -17.09 1.03 19.07
N ILE A 183 -17.20 1.59 17.85
CA ILE A 183 -18.47 1.95 17.20
C ILE A 183 -18.99 0.75 16.40
N ASP A 184 -18.14 0.15 15.58
CA ASP A 184 -18.45 -1.01 14.73
C ASP A 184 -17.39 -2.10 14.93
N PRO A 185 -17.64 -3.08 15.82
CA PRO A 185 -16.72 -4.20 16.06
C PRO A 185 -16.46 -5.09 14.83
N ASP A 186 -17.34 -5.05 13.83
CA ASP A 186 -17.26 -5.85 12.61
C ASP A 186 -16.67 -5.05 11.43
N PHE A 187 -16.12 -3.86 11.70
CA PHE A 187 -15.50 -3.02 10.67
C PHE A 187 -14.14 -3.60 10.23
N SER A 188 -14.19 -4.54 9.28
CA SER A 188 -13.04 -5.31 8.77
C SER A 188 -11.85 -4.44 8.36
N LEU A 189 -12.05 -3.32 7.65
CA LEU A 189 -10.93 -2.45 7.24
C LEU A 189 -10.19 -1.84 8.44
N ALA A 190 -10.92 -1.34 9.44
CA ALA A 190 -10.31 -0.79 10.65
C ALA A 190 -9.59 -1.88 11.45
N LYS A 191 -10.18 -3.08 11.54
CA LYS A 191 -9.56 -4.25 12.19
C LYS A 191 -8.28 -4.68 11.48
N ALA A 192 -8.31 -4.80 10.16
CA ALA A 192 -7.17 -5.21 9.35
C ALA A 192 -6.04 -4.17 9.36
N LEU A 193 -6.37 -2.87 9.24
CA LEU A 193 -5.40 -1.79 9.36
C LEU A 193 -4.77 -1.75 10.77
N GLY A 194 -5.59 -1.91 11.82
CA GLY A 194 -5.12 -2.00 13.20
C GLY A 194 -4.21 -3.21 13.46
N ALA A 195 -4.48 -4.34 12.83
CA ALA A 195 -3.59 -5.51 12.86
C ALA A 195 -2.28 -5.24 12.12
N TYR A 196 -2.37 -4.66 10.92
CA TYR A 196 -1.23 -4.38 10.08
C TYR A 196 -0.27 -3.37 10.71
N ILE A 197 -0.78 -2.29 11.29
CA ILE A 197 0.07 -1.26 11.89
C ILE A 197 0.89 -1.81 13.07
N ARG A 198 0.30 -2.71 13.86
CA ARG A 198 0.99 -3.42 14.96
C ARG A 198 2.11 -4.31 14.42
N SER A 199 1.83 -5.12 13.39
CA SER A 199 2.84 -5.96 12.73
C SER A 199 3.96 -5.13 12.09
N LEU A 200 3.62 -4.01 11.43
CA LEU A 200 4.60 -3.13 10.80
C LEU A 200 5.46 -2.42 11.86
N SER A 201 4.88 -2.05 13.01
CA SER A 201 5.62 -1.47 14.14
C SER A 201 6.69 -2.41 14.68
N VAL A 202 6.48 -3.73 14.62
CA VAL A 202 7.50 -4.73 14.99
C VAL A 202 8.69 -4.63 14.03
N SER A 203 8.42 -4.59 12.72
CA SER A 203 9.47 -4.49 11.70
C SER A 203 10.28 -3.19 11.74
N GLN A 204 9.67 -2.11 12.26
CA GLN A 204 10.24 -0.77 12.37
C GLN A 204 10.83 -0.46 13.76
N CYS A 205 10.83 -1.43 14.69
CA CYS A 205 11.30 -1.27 16.08
C CYS A 205 10.50 -0.25 16.92
N TRP A 206 9.22 -0.07 16.61
CA TRP A 206 8.29 0.84 17.32
C TRP A 206 7.18 0.10 18.10
N HIS A 207 7.24 -1.22 18.14
CA HIS A 207 6.23 -2.09 18.72
C HIS A 207 6.16 -2.04 20.25
N GLU A 208 4.99 -2.43 20.75
CA GLU A 208 4.78 -2.84 22.14
C GLU A 208 4.96 -4.36 22.30
N PRO A 209 5.27 -4.86 23.52
CA PRO A 209 5.61 -6.27 23.75
C PRO A 209 4.60 -7.30 23.21
N ASP A 210 3.31 -6.94 23.17
CA ASP A 210 2.21 -7.83 22.77
C ASP A 210 1.78 -7.67 21.30
N ASP A 211 2.38 -6.75 20.54
CA ASP A 211 1.87 -6.36 19.23
C ASP A 211 1.85 -7.52 18.23
N THR A 212 2.88 -8.37 18.20
CA THR A 212 2.92 -9.56 17.33
C THR A 212 1.72 -10.49 17.59
N ARG A 213 1.44 -10.76 18.86
CA ARG A 213 0.35 -11.65 19.28
C ARG A 213 -1.01 -11.04 18.98
N VAL A 214 -1.19 -9.75 19.28
CA VAL A 214 -2.44 -9.02 19.03
C VAL A 214 -2.71 -8.88 17.53
N ALA A 215 -1.69 -8.54 16.74
CA ALA A 215 -1.79 -8.43 15.29
C ALA A 215 -2.23 -9.76 14.67
N ALA A 216 -1.55 -10.87 15.03
CA ALA A 216 -1.90 -12.20 14.52
C ALA A 216 -3.33 -12.61 14.89
N ARG A 217 -3.80 -12.30 16.10
CA ARG A 217 -5.19 -12.57 16.51
C ARG A 217 -6.18 -11.77 15.65
N MET A 218 -6.00 -10.45 15.55
CA MET A 218 -6.88 -9.58 14.79
C MET A 218 -6.90 -9.95 13.30
N ALA A 219 -5.77 -10.32 12.71
CA ALA A 219 -5.71 -10.79 11.33
C ALA A 219 -6.50 -12.10 11.14
N ARG A 220 -6.43 -13.05 12.07
CA ARG A 220 -7.24 -14.28 11.99
C ARG A 220 -8.74 -13.99 12.17
N GLU A 221 -9.12 -13.02 13.00
CA GLU A 221 -10.51 -12.56 13.12
C GLU A 221 -11.02 -12.00 11.78
N VAL A 222 -10.24 -11.14 11.11
CA VAL A 222 -10.57 -10.62 9.77
C VAL A 222 -10.79 -11.74 8.76
N LEU A 223 -9.93 -12.78 8.77
CA LEU A 223 -10.09 -13.92 7.86
C LEU A 223 -11.29 -14.81 8.22
N ALA A 224 -11.62 -14.93 9.50
CA ALA A 224 -12.75 -15.74 9.97
C ALA A 224 -14.11 -15.11 9.63
N GLU A 225 -14.18 -13.78 9.51
CA GLU A 225 -15.39 -13.08 9.06
C GLU A 225 -15.75 -13.36 7.59
N ALA A 226 -14.83 -13.96 6.82
CA ALA A 226 -15.02 -14.37 5.43
C ALA A 226 -15.58 -13.25 4.52
N ARG A 227 -15.23 -11.99 4.81
CA ARG A 227 -15.55 -10.84 3.95
C ARG A 227 -14.52 -10.75 2.83
N ASP A 228 -14.99 -10.75 1.58
CA ASP A 228 -14.15 -10.61 0.38
C ASP A 228 -13.73 -9.15 0.14
N ASP A 229 -13.20 -8.47 1.16
CA ASP A 229 -12.61 -7.15 1.01
C ASP A 229 -11.12 -7.25 0.65
N PRO A 230 -10.70 -6.89 -0.58
CA PRO A 230 -9.31 -7.05 -1.02
C PRO A 230 -8.31 -6.33 -0.12
N THR A 231 -8.65 -5.15 0.42
CA THR A 231 -7.73 -4.38 1.25
C THR A 231 -7.55 -5.01 2.63
N SER A 232 -8.63 -5.46 3.26
CA SER A 232 -8.59 -6.20 4.52
C SER A 232 -7.82 -7.51 4.37
N LEU A 233 -8.09 -8.28 3.31
CA LEU A 233 -7.37 -9.52 3.00
C LEU A 233 -5.87 -9.28 2.79
N ARG A 234 -5.50 -8.21 2.07
CA ARG A 234 -4.09 -7.84 1.88
C ARG A 234 -3.40 -7.60 3.23
N PHE A 235 -3.98 -6.73 4.06
CA PHE A 235 -3.43 -6.41 5.38
C PHE A 235 -3.31 -7.66 6.26
N ALA A 236 -4.36 -8.48 6.32
CA ALA A 236 -4.35 -9.72 7.08
C ALA A 236 -3.28 -10.69 6.57
N ALA A 237 -3.16 -10.91 5.25
CA ALA A 237 -2.15 -11.78 4.67
C ALA A 237 -0.72 -11.38 5.06
N GLN A 238 -0.41 -10.08 5.01
CA GLN A 238 0.92 -9.58 5.39
C GLN A 238 1.19 -9.83 6.89
N VAL A 239 0.19 -9.63 7.76
CA VAL A 239 0.31 -9.92 9.20
C VAL A 239 0.48 -11.43 9.45
N ILE A 240 -0.29 -12.27 8.77
CA ILE A 240 -0.22 -13.74 8.90
C ILE A 240 1.16 -14.24 8.45
N ALA A 241 1.72 -13.73 7.35
CA ALA A 241 3.07 -14.08 6.92
C ALA A 241 4.15 -13.62 7.92
N TYR A 242 4.09 -12.36 8.36
CA TYR A 242 5.17 -11.76 9.14
C TYR A 242 5.11 -12.12 10.63
N SER A 243 3.93 -11.99 11.24
CA SER A 243 3.73 -12.15 12.68
C SER A 243 3.35 -13.58 13.07
N ALA A 244 2.43 -14.21 12.33
CA ALA A 244 1.98 -15.58 12.63
C ALA A 244 2.89 -16.66 11.99
N LYS A 245 3.64 -16.31 10.93
CA LYS A 245 4.50 -17.24 10.16
C LYS A 245 3.72 -18.41 9.57
N GLU A 246 2.45 -18.19 9.25
CA GLU A 246 1.55 -19.16 8.62
C GLU A 246 1.53 -18.91 7.11
N TYR A 247 2.64 -19.25 6.45
CA TYR A 247 2.94 -18.82 5.07
C TYR A 247 1.92 -19.28 4.03
N GLU A 248 1.45 -20.53 4.09
CA GLU A 248 0.46 -21.04 3.13
C GLU A 248 -0.89 -20.32 3.27
N MET A 249 -1.32 -20.01 4.49
CA MET A 249 -2.51 -19.21 4.73
C MET A 249 -2.34 -17.79 4.17
N ALA A 250 -1.18 -17.17 4.41
CA ALA A 250 -0.88 -15.84 3.89
C ALA A 250 -0.85 -15.81 2.35
N LEU A 251 -0.26 -16.82 1.71
CA LEU A 251 -0.19 -16.95 0.25
C LEU A 251 -1.60 -17.06 -0.36
N GLY A 252 -2.43 -17.99 0.13
CA GLY A 252 -3.81 -18.12 -0.36
C GLY A 252 -4.64 -16.85 -0.13
N THR A 253 -4.42 -16.16 0.99
CA THR A 253 -5.13 -14.92 1.32
C THR A 253 -4.71 -13.76 0.41
N ILE A 254 -3.40 -13.58 0.15
CA ILE A 254 -2.92 -12.48 -0.71
C ILE A 254 -3.27 -12.72 -2.18
N GLU A 255 -3.29 -13.98 -2.61
CA GLU A 255 -3.78 -14.37 -3.94
C GLU A 255 -5.27 -14.04 -4.10
N ARG A 256 -6.10 -14.33 -3.08
CA ARG A 256 -7.52 -13.93 -3.07
C ARG A 256 -7.69 -12.41 -3.12
N SER A 257 -6.89 -11.67 -2.37
CA SER A 257 -6.88 -10.19 -2.40
C SER A 257 -6.60 -9.66 -3.80
N LEU A 258 -5.59 -10.20 -4.49
CA LEU A 258 -5.24 -9.80 -5.85
C LEU A 258 -6.27 -10.22 -6.89
N LEU A 259 -6.93 -11.37 -6.70
CA LEU A 259 -8.03 -11.79 -7.58
C LEU A 259 -9.19 -10.80 -7.52
N LEU A 260 -9.46 -10.22 -6.35
CA LEU A 260 -10.52 -9.23 -6.13
C LEU A 260 -10.11 -7.81 -6.54
N ASN A 261 -8.82 -7.49 -6.50
CA ASN A 261 -8.28 -6.18 -6.89
C ASN A 261 -6.94 -6.32 -7.64
N PRO A 262 -6.98 -6.67 -8.95
CA PRO A 262 -5.80 -6.98 -9.74
C PRO A 262 -4.92 -5.75 -10.07
N ASN A 263 -5.45 -4.53 -9.89
CA ASN A 263 -4.69 -3.29 -10.10
C ASN A 263 -4.17 -2.67 -8.80
N SER A 264 -4.27 -3.36 -7.66
CA SER A 264 -3.73 -2.85 -6.40
C SER A 264 -2.20 -2.91 -6.38
N ALA A 265 -1.53 -1.77 -6.55
CA ALA A 265 -0.07 -1.69 -6.38
C ALA A 265 0.36 -2.13 -4.97
N GLN A 266 -0.39 -1.75 -3.93
CA GLN A 266 -0.14 -2.21 -2.57
C GLN A 266 -0.40 -3.72 -2.41
N GLY A 267 -1.42 -4.26 -3.08
CA GLY A 267 -1.68 -5.71 -3.14
C GLY A 267 -0.49 -6.46 -3.71
N HIS A 268 0.08 -5.98 -4.81
CA HIS A 268 1.26 -6.57 -5.42
C HIS A 268 2.51 -6.41 -4.54
N THR A 269 2.73 -5.25 -3.90
CA THR A 269 3.83 -5.09 -2.92
C THR A 269 3.66 -6.06 -1.75
N GLY A 270 2.43 -6.21 -1.22
CA GLY A 270 2.11 -7.18 -0.18
C GLY A 270 2.37 -8.61 -0.61
N CYS A 271 1.96 -8.98 -1.83
CA CYS A 271 2.21 -10.30 -2.41
C CYS A 271 3.70 -10.58 -2.59
N GLY A 272 4.48 -9.56 -3.02
CA GLY A 272 5.93 -9.63 -3.09
C GLY A 272 6.55 -9.99 -1.74
N TRP A 273 6.17 -9.28 -0.68
CA TRP A 273 6.67 -9.55 0.67
C TRP A 273 6.21 -10.91 1.22
N VAL A 274 4.95 -11.29 1.03
CA VAL A 274 4.44 -12.61 1.44
C VAL A 274 5.22 -13.73 0.75
N ASN A 275 5.47 -13.62 -0.56
CA ASN A 275 6.28 -14.59 -1.30
C ASN A 275 7.73 -14.62 -0.82
N ALA A 276 8.34 -13.46 -0.54
CA ALA A 276 9.71 -13.40 0.01
C ALA A 276 9.80 -14.09 1.38
N HIS A 277 8.85 -13.82 2.29
CA HIS A 277 8.77 -14.49 3.59
C HIS A 277 8.59 -16.01 3.44
N ALA A 278 7.82 -16.45 2.45
CA ALA A 278 7.59 -17.85 2.12
C ALA A 278 8.70 -18.48 1.26
N SER A 279 9.87 -17.83 1.11
CA SER A 279 11.01 -18.32 0.34
C SER A 279 10.71 -18.59 -1.15
N ARG A 280 9.87 -17.75 -1.76
CA ARG A 280 9.53 -17.74 -3.20
C ARG A 280 10.07 -16.46 -3.88
N PRO A 281 11.39 -16.24 -3.94
CA PRO A 281 11.98 -14.95 -4.34
C PRO A 281 11.70 -14.55 -5.79
N LEU A 282 11.59 -15.50 -6.73
CA LEU A 282 11.30 -15.17 -8.13
C LEU A 282 9.87 -14.63 -8.32
N ALA A 283 8.88 -15.26 -7.68
CA ALA A 283 7.51 -14.76 -7.65
C ALA A 283 7.42 -13.40 -6.93
N ALA A 284 8.21 -13.22 -5.87
CA ALA A 284 8.29 -11.95 -5.17
C ALA A 284 8.75 -10.80 -6.08
N ILE A 285 9.84 -11.01 -6.83
CA ILE A 285 10.40 -10.03 -7.78
C ILE A 285 9.36 -9.61 -8.84
N GLU A 286 8.63 -10.57 -9.41
CA GLU A 286 7.58 -10.29 -10.39
C GLU A 286 6.52 -9.35 -9.83
N HIS A 287 6.02 -9.64 -8.63
CA HIS A 287 5.01 -8.81 -7.99
C HIS A 287 5.53 -7.41 -7.61
N PHE A 288 6.77 -7.27 -7.14
CA PHE A 288 7.35 -5.95 -6.90
C PHE A 288 7.48 -5.12 -8.18
N HIS A 289 7.87 -5.72 -9.30
CA HIS A 289 7.88 -5.05 -10.59
C HIS A 289 6.48 -4.63 -11.05
N ARG A 290 5.48 -5.50 -10.85
CA ARG A 290 4.08 -5.17 -11.16
C ARG A 290 3.57 -4.00 -10.31
N ALA A 291 3.89 -3.98 -9.02
CA ALA A 291 3.55 -2.87 -8.12
C ALA A 291 4.17 -1.55 -8.61
N MET A 292 5.45 -1.54 -8.97
CA MET A 292 6.12 -0.37 -9.52
C MET A 292 5.55 0.08 -10.86
N ARG A 293 4.98 -0.83 -11.68
CA ARG A 293 4.30 -0.45 -12.92
C ARG A 293 2.97 0.24 -12.64
N LEU A 294 2.21 -0.22 -11.65
CA LEU A 294 0.94 0.35 -11.21
C LEU A 294 1.13 1.66 -10.42
N SER A 295 2.31 1.88 -9.85
CA SER A 295 2.67 3.10 -9.12
C SER A 295 4.08 3.60 -9.53
N PRO A 296 4.23 4.17 -10.75
CA PRO A 296 5.55 4.47 -11.33
C PRO A 296 6.31 5.62 -10.66
N VAL A 297 5.61 6.53 -9.97
CA VAL A 297 6.21 7.69 -9.28
C VAL A 297 5.92 7.65 -7.78
N ASP A 298 5.69 6.46 -7.24
CA ASP A 298 5.37 6.24 -5.83
C ASP A 298 6.47 6.75 -4.89
N PRO A 299 6.17 7.66 -3.95
CA PRO A 299 7.10 8.05 -2.90
C PRO A 299 7.55 6.86 -2.03
N GLU A 300 6.73 5.82 -1.92
CA GLU A 300 7.01 4.61 -1.13
C GLU A 300 7.63 3.48 -1.96
N LYS A 301 8.03 3.72 -3.22
CA LYS A 301 8.61 2.66 -4.09
C LYS A 301 9.88 2.03 -3.50
N GLY A 302 10.56 2.70 -2.56
CA GLY A 302 11.68 2.13 -1.80
C GLY A 302 11.33 0.81 -1.10
N ILE A 303 10.07 0.59 -0.71
CA ILE A 303 9.59 -0.67 -0.13
C ILE A 303 9.70 -1.82 -1.16
N ALA A 304 9.22 -1.61 -2.39
CA ALA A 304 9.30 -2.62 -3.45
C ALA A 304 10.75 -2.86 -3.90
N LEU A 305 11.56 -1.78 -4.02
CA LEU A 305 12.99 -1.88 -4.34
C LEU A 305 13.74 -2.72 -3.30
N SER A 306 13.47 -2.49 -2.01
CA SER A 306 14.03 -3.27 -0.91
C SER A 306 13.64 -4.74 -0.99
N GLY A 307 12.38 -5.02 -1.32
CA GLY A 307 11.88 -6.38 -1.51
C GLY A 307 12.56 -7.13 -2.66
N ILE A 308 12.84 -6.44 -3.78
CA ILE A 308 13.63 -6.99 -4.89
C ILE A 308 15.06 -7.30 -4.42
N GLY A 309 15.71 -6.36 -3.73
CA GLY A 309 17.05 -6.57 -3.19
C GLY A 309 17.13 -7.74 -2.20
N MET A 310 16.15 -7.87 -1.30
CA MET A 310 16.02 -9.00 -0.39
C MET A 310 15.85 -10.33 -1.12
N SER A 311 15.05 -10.34 -2.19
CA SER A 311 14.85 -11.52 -3.02
C SER A 311 16.14 -11.95 -3.72
N TYR A 312 16.98 -11.01 -4.15
CA TYR A 312 18.30 -11.32 -4.70
C TYR A 312 19.29 -11.84 -3.65
N LEU A 313 19.20 -11.41 -2.38
CA LEU A 313 19.97 -12.02 -1.29
C LEU A 313 19.61 -13.50 -1.10
N MET A 314 18.32 -13.83 -1.16
CA MET A 314 17.84 -15.23 -1.07
C MET A 314 18.32 -16.08 -2.25
N LEU A 315 18.52 -15.45 -3.42
CA LEU A 315 19.06 -16.08 -4.62
C LEU A 315 20.60 -16.07 -4.66
N GLU A 316 21.26 -15.55 -3.61
CA GLU A 316 22.72 -15.43 -3.50
C GLU A 316 23.37 -14.60 -4.64
N ARG A 317 22.60 -13.65 -5.19
CA ARG A 317 23.02 -12.69 -6.22
C ARG A 317 23.33 -11.34 -5.56
N TYR A 318 24.50 -11.27 -4.93
CA TYR A 318 24.82 -10.21 -3.97
C TYR A 318 25.08 -8.85 -4.62
N GLU A 319 25.65 -8.80 -5.82
CA GLU A 319 25.85 -7.57 -6.59
C GLU A 319 24.51 -6.92 -6.96
N GLU A 320 23.55 -7.71 -7.45
CA GLU A 320 22.21 -7.22 -7.76
C GLU A 320 21.48 -6.80 -6.49
N ALA A 321 21.57 -7.60 -5.42
CA ALA A 321 20.99 -7.24 -4.13
C ALA A 321 21.49 -5.88 -3.62
N LEU A 322 22.80 -5.63 -3.71
CA LEU A 322 23.40 -4.36 -3.33
C LEU A 322 22.85 -3.21 -4.18
N ALA A 323 22.85 -3.35 -5.51
CA ALA A 323 22.38 -2.32 -6.42
C ALA A 323 20.90 -1.95 -6.17
N TRP A 324 20.04 -2.95 -5.92
CA TRP A 324 18.63 -2.70 -5.58
C TRP A 324 18.47 -2.10 -4.17
N GLY A 325 19.26 -2.56 -3.20
CA GLY A 325 19.26 -2.03 -1.83
C GLY A 325 19.69 -0.55 -1.76
N GLU A 326 20.73 -0.16 -2.49
CA GLU A 326 21.20 1.23 -2.57
C GLU A 326 20.15 2.14 -3.21
N ARG A 327 19.49 1.68 -4.29
CA ARG A 327 18.36 2.40 -4.89
C ARG A 327 17.20 2.54 -3.90
N ALA A 328 16.92 1.50 -3.12
CA ALA A 328 15.88 1.54 -2.10
C ALA A 328 16.21 2.57 -1.00
N LEU A 329 17.48 2.66 -0.57
CA LEU A 329 17.93 3.66 0.40
C LEU A 329 17.90 5.09 -0.15
N HIS A 330 18.20 5.28 -1.44
CA HIS A 330 18.12 6.59 -2.07
C HIS A 330 16.68 7.13 -2.06
N GLU A 331 15.71 6.26 -2.36
CA GLU A 331 14.29 6.63 -2.42
C GLU A 331 13.65 6.72 -1.03
N MET A 332 14.02 5.82 -0.10
CA MET A 332 13.51 5.80 1.27
C MET A 332 14.62 5.50 2.30
N PRO A 333 15.37 6.54 2.73
CA PRO A 333 16.48 6.37 3.67
C PRO A 333 16.07 5.81 5.04
N ASN A 334 14.82 6.05 5.44
CA ASN A 334 14.28 5.65 6.75
C ASN A 334 13.60 4.26 6.72
N TYR A 335 13.75 3.49 5.65
CA TYR A 335 13.20 2.14 5.58
C TYR A 335 14.23 1.10 6.04
N GLY A 336 14.03 0.53 7.24
CA GLY A 336 15.02 -0.33 7.90
C GLY A 336 15.35 -1.62 7.15
N SER A 337 14.43 -2.13 6.32
CA SER A 337 14.72 -3.29 5.45
C SER A 337 15.84 -2.99 4.45
N SER A 338 15.87 -1.80 3.85
CA SER A 338 16.86 -1.43 2.83
C SER A 338 18.29 -1.42 3.38
N HIS A 339 18.48 -0.94 4.62
CA HIS A 339 19.78 -0.97 5.30
C HIS A 339 20.28 -2.41 5.46
N ARG A 340 19.41 -3.31 5.91
CA ARG A 340 19.77 -4.72 6.14
C ARG A 340 20.11 -5.46 4.86
N VAL A 341 19.42 -5.14 3.75
CA VAL A 341 19.76 -5.66 2.41
C VAL A 341 21.19 -5.27 2.03
N VAL A 342 21.52 -3.98 2.14
CA VAL A 342 22.85 -3.45 1.80
C VAL A 342 23.94 -4.05 2.68
N ILE A 343 23.71 -4.15 3.99
CA ILE A 343 24.68 -4.73 4.93
C ILE A 343 25.00 -6.18 4.56
N MET A 344 23.98 -7.02 4.37
CA MET A 344 24.20 -8.43 4.05
C MET A 344 24.90 -8.59 2.69
N ALA A 345 24.51 -7.81 1.69
CA ALA A 345 25.16 -7.84 0.37
C ALA A 345 26.65 -7.48 0.48
N LEU A 346 26.99 -6.39 1.18
CA LEU A 346 28.37 -5.95 1.35
C LEU A 346 29.23 -6.98 2.09
N VAL A 347 28.69 -7.63 3.14
CA VAL A 347 29.40 -8.69 3.87
C VAL A 347 29.68 -9.88 2.94
N LYS A 348 28.68 -10.31 2.16
CA LYS A 348 28.84 -11.46 1.24
C LYS A 348 29.75 -11.13 0.05
N LEU A 349 29.92 -9.86 -0.30
CA LEU A 349 30.91 -9.35 -1.27
C LEU A 349 32.28 -9.05 -0.65
N ASN A 350 32.50 -9.37 0.63
CA ASN A 350 33.74 -9.09 1.36
C ASN A 350 34.14 -7.60 1.41
N ARG A 351 33.16 -6.69 1.34
CA ARG A 351 33.33 -5.23 1.44
C ARG A 351 33.07 -4.75 2.87
N LEU A 352 33.88 -5.24 3.82
CA LEU A 352 33.61 -5.14 5.25
C LEU A 352 33.59 -3.72 5.80
N ASP A 353 34.47 -2.83 5.34
CA ASP A 353 34.51 -1.44 5.79
C ASP A 353 33.20 -0.70 5.46
N GLU A 354 32.66 -0.97 4.27
CA GLU A 354 31.39 -0.41 3.81
C GLU A 354 30.21 -1.04 4.55
N ALA A 355 30.25 -2.35 4.82
CA ALA A 355 29.24 -3.03 5.61
C ALA A 355 29.14 -2.44 7.03
N GLN A 356 30.28 -2.19 7.68
CA GLN A 356 30.33 -1.56 9.00
C GLN A 356 29.82 -0.11 8.96
N ALA A 357 30.11 0.64 7.90
CA ALA A 357 29.56 1.98 7.72
C ALA A 357 28.03 1.95 7.55
N ALA A 358 27.50 1.00 6.78
CA ALA A 358 26.07 0.80 6.63
C ALA A 358 25.40 0.37 7.95
N ALA A 359 26.03 -0.52 8.73
CA ALA A 359 25.53 -0.93 10.04
C ALA A 359 25.48 0.25 11.04
N ARG A 360 26.48 1.14 11.05
CA ARG A 360 26.44 2.37 11.86
C ARG A 360 25.24 3.24 11.50
N ARG A 361 24.97 3.46 10.20
CA ARG A 361 23.79 4.22 9.75
C ARG A 361 22.47 3.55 10.16
N LEU A 362 22.40 2.22 10.08
CA LEU A 362 21.23 1.48 10.57
C LEU A 362 21.00 1.75 12.07
N MET A 363 22.05 1.67 12.89
CA MET A 363 21.94 1.89 14.34
C MET A 363 21.67 3.36 14.70
N GLU A 364 22.16 4.32 13.91
CA GLU A 364 21.81 5.74 14.07
C GLU A 364 20.32 5.99 13.79
N ALA A 365 19.77 5.36 12.74
CA ALA A 365 18.36 5.47 12.38
C ALA A 365 17.44 4.65 13.29
N PHE A 366 17.92 3.51 13.80
CA PHE A 366 17.17 2.57 14.64
C PHE A 366 18.00 2.18 15.88
N PRO A 367 18.09 3.05 16.90
CA PRO A 367 18.97 2.84 18.06
C PRO A 367 18.65 1.61 18.91
N THR A 368 17.43 1.07 18.77
CA THR A 368 16.96 -0.12 19.49
C THR A 368 17.11 -1.42 18.68
N TYR A 369 17.68 -1.35 17.47
CA TYR A 369 17.85 -2.52 16.62
C TYR A 369 19.07 -3.35 17.04
N THR A 370 18.85 -4.63 17.32
CA THR A 370 19.90 -5.59 17.73
C THR A 370 19.73 -6.94 17.04
N LEU A 371 20.75 -7.81 17.15
CA LEU A 371 20.66 -9.19 16.67
C LEU A 371 19.60 -9.99 17.41
N THR A 372 19.45 -9.80 18.73
CA THR A 372 18.38 -10.41 19.53
C THR A 372 17.01 -10.03 18.99
N LEU A 373 16.78 -8.74 18.73
CA LEU A 373 15.52 -8.29 18.15
C LEU A 373 15.29 -8.93 16.77
N GLN A 374 16.30 -8.92 15.89
CA GLN A 374 16.20 -9.52 14.56
C GLN A 374 15.89 -11.03 14.60
N ARG A 375 16.44 -11.78 15.56
CA ARG A 375 16.12 -13.20 15.77
C ARG A 375 14.66 -13.39 16.21
N GLN A 376 14.15 -12.52 17.07
CA GLN A 376 12.76 -12.58 17.54
C GLN A 376 11.76 -12.31 16.40
N ILE A 377 12.01 -11.26 15.62
CA ILE A 377 11.09 -10.81 14.56
C ILE A 377 11.33 -11.51 13.22
N ASN A 378 12.24 -12.49 13.17
CA ASN A 378 12.64 -13.19 11.94
C ASN A 378 11.41 -13.68 11.15
N PRO A 379 11.13 -13.12 9.96
CA PRO A 379 9.93 -13.46 9.21
C PRO A 379 10.16 -14.58 8.18
N TRP A 380 11.39 -15.04 7.98
CA TRP A 380 11.77 -15.94 6.88
C TRP A 380 11.43 -17.40 7.19
N LEU A 381 10.78 -18.08 6.22
CA LEU A 381 10.53 -19.52 6.27
C LEU A 381 11.85 -20.31 6.22
N ASP A 382 12.76 -19.93 5.33
CA ASP A 382 14.09 -20.52 5.24
C ASP A 382 14.96 -20.11 6.44
N LYS A 383 15.15 -21.07 7.35
CA LYS A 383 15.97 -20.91 8.55
C LYS A 383 17.45 -20.72 8.22
N ALA A 384 17.97 -21.38 7.19
CA ALA A 384 19.37 -21.25 6.80
C ALA A 384 19.63 -19.84 6.24
N PHE A 385 18.70 -19.29 5.44
CA PHE A 385 18.79 -17.89 5.03
C PHE A 385 18.74 -16.95 6.24
N ALA A 386 17.82 -17.18 7.18
CA ALA A 386 17.71 -16.36 8.39
C ALA A 386 18.98 -16.36 9.24
N GLU A 387 19.64 -17.51 9.38
CA GLU A 387 20.92 -17.63 10.09
C GLU A 387 22.04 -16.85 9.37
N ARG A 388 22.18 -17.03 8.05
CA ARG A 388 23.15 -16.26 7.23
C ARG A 388 22.90 -14.75 7.30
N TYR A 389 21.64 -14.35 7.38
CA TYR A 389 21.22 -12.96 7.50
C TYR A 389 21.63 -12.35 8.84
N VAL A 390 21.38 -13.05 9.95
CA VAL A 390 21.78 -12.60 11.30
C VAL A 390 23.31 -12.59 11.45
N GLU A 391 23.99 -13.62 10.94
CA GLU A 391 25.46 -13.69 10.93
C GLU A 391 26.08 -12.49 10.21
N ALA A 392 25.56 -12.15 9.03
CA ALA A 392 26.07 -11.01 8.26
C ALA A 392 25.90 -9.68 9.02
N LEU A 393 24.78 -9.49 9.71
CA LEU A 393 24.59 -8.30 10.56
C LEU A 393 25.61 -8.26 11.71
N GLY A 394 25.91 -9.41 12.32
CA GLY A 394 26.92 -9.50 13.38
C GLY A 394 28.33 -9.20 12.87
N ILE A 395 28.71 -9.73 11.71
CA ILE A 395 29.99 -9.42 11.04
C ILE A 395 30.14 -7.92 10.76
N ALA A 396 29.04 -7.26 10.39
CA ALA A 396 29.01 -5.82 10.14
C ALA A 396 29.01 -4.97 11.44
N GLY A 397 28.95 -5.60 12.62
CA GLY A 397 29.06 -4.92 13.91
C GLY A 397 27.73 -4.50 14.55
N VAL A 398 26.60 -5.09 14.15
CA VAL A 398 25.33 -4.94 14.88
C VAL A 398 25.44 -5.67 16.23
N PRO A 399 25.10 -5.03 17.36
CA PRO A 399 25.22 -5.63 18.69
C PRO A 399 24.15 -6.69 18.96
N GLU A 400 24.41 -7.54 19.96
CA GLU A 400 23.46 -8.53 20.47
C GLU A 400 22.14 -7.93 20.98
#